data_AF-A0A1L8CLS3-F1
#
_entry.id   AF-A0A1L8CLS3-F1
#
_cell.length_a   1.000
_cell.length_b   1.000
_cell.length_c   1.000
_cell.angle_alpha   90.00
_cell.angle_beta   90.00
_cell.angle_gamma   90.00
#
_symmetry.space_group_name_H-M   'P 1'
#
loop_
_entity.id
_entity.type
_entity.pdbx_description
1 polymer ?
#
loop_
_entity_poly.entity_id
_entity_poly.type
_entity_poly.pdbx_seq_one_letter_code
_entity_poly.pdbx_strand_id
1 'polypeptide(L)'
;MNNVKAFPGTFPLHEDRDFLSESEWVIFKLLCKPVDGIGEENAQELSEATGNQVTVERCNELIRIVRISRLQGLGSWISRLFAEAGFSDTDLRLLDAGQLTSAVNGKAGYNICNEATTRALHALQLQWKGAES
;
A
#
# COMPACT_ATOMS: atom_id res chain seq x y z
N MET A 1 3.41 -1.59 -21.19
CA MET A 1 4.34 -2.24 -20.24
C MET A 1 5.43 -1.23 -19.88
N ASN A 2 5.29 -0.54 -18.75
CA ASN A 2 6.34 0.37 -18.27
C ASN A 2 7.45 -0.47 -17.63
N ASN A 3 8.63 -0.50 -18.27
CA ASN A 3 9.85 -1.10 -17.75
C ASN A 3 10.38 -0.26 -16.57
N VAL A 4 9.78 -0.43 -15.39
CA VAL A 4 10.34 0.10 -14.14
C VAL A 4 11.54 -0.78 -13.78
N LYS A 5 12.73 -0.40 -14.24
CA LYS A 5 13.98 -1.06 -13.83
C LYS A 5 14.19 -0.79 -12.34
N ALA A 6 14.29 -1.86 -11.54
CA ALA A 6 14.79 -1.77 -10.17
C ALA A 6 16.20 -1.15 -10.19
N PHE A 7 16.35 0.05 -9.64
CA PHE A 7 17.66 0.67 -9.49
C PHE A 7 18.40 -0.01 -8.32
N PRO A 8 19.66 -0.47 -8.50
CA PRO A 8 20.42 -1.11 -7.43
C PRO A 8 20.46 -0.24 -6.18
N GLY A 9 20.12 -0.81 -5.02
CA GLY A 9 20.10 -0.11 -3.74
C GLY A 9 18.86 0.76 -3.49
N THR A 10 17.85 0.74 -4.37
CA THR A 10 16.55 1.42 -4.13
C THR A 10 15.54 0.42 -3.56
N PHE A 11 14.67 0.86 -2.65
CA PHE A 11 13.56 0.01 -2.23
C PHE A 11 12.69 -0.35 -3.45
N PRO A 12 12.30 -1.61 -3.64
CA PRO A 12 11.60 -2.04 -4.84
C PRO A 12 10.12 -1.63 -4.79
N LEU A 13 9.84 -0.40 -5.26
CA LEU A 13 8.49 0.19 -5.21
C LEU A 13 7.41 -0.66 -5.91
N HIS A 14 7.77 -1.45 -6.91
CA HIS A 14 6.85 -2.25 -7.73
C HIS A 14 6.72 -3.71 -7.26
N GLU A 15 7.42 -4.11 -6.21
CA GLU A 15 7.43 -5.51 -5.77
C GLU A 15 6.16 -5.85 -5.00
N ASP A 16 5.52 -6.95 -5.40
CA ASP A 16 4.41 -7.54 -4.70
C ASP A 16 4.90 -8.57 -3.67
N ARG A 17 4.33 -8.51 -2.48
CA ARG A 17 4.47 -9.50 -1.41
C ARG A 17 3.13 -9.77 -0.75
N ASP A 18 2.99 -10.96 -0.20
CA ASP A 18 1.84 -11.29 0.63
C ASP A 18 1.79 -10.38 1.87
N PHE A 19 0.63 -9.76 2.08
CA PHE A 19 0.38 -8.86 3.20
C PHE A 19 -0.74 -9.34 4.12
N LEU A 20 -1.42 -10.43 3.75
CA LEU A 20 -2.34 -11.17 4.61
C LEU A 20 -1.58 -12.23 5.39
N SER A 21 -1.95 -12.44 6.65
CA SER A 21 -1.56 -13.65 7.36
C SER A 21 -2.30 -14.87 6.77
N GLU A 22 -1.81 -16.08 7.04
CA GLU A 22 -2.49 -17.30 6.59
C GLU A 22 -3.94 -17.39 7.11
N SER A 23 -4.18 -16.99 8.37
CA SER A 23 -5.53 -17.00 8.94
C SER A 23 -6.44 -15.97 8.28
N GLU A 24 -5.97 -14.75 8.04
CA GLU A 24 -6.71 -13.71 7.31
C GLU A 24 -7.07 -14.18 5.90
N TRP A 25 -6.10 -14.77 5.19
CA TRP A 25 -6.32 -15.31 3.85
C TRP A 25 -7.39 -16.41 3.82
N VAL A 26 -7.34 -17.37 4.77
CA VAL A 26 -8.36 -18.42 4.88
C VAL A 26 -9.74 -17.83 5.15
N ILE A 27 -9.84 -16.88 6.09
CA ILE A 27 -11.12 -16.23 6.45
C ILE A 27 -11.73 -15.54 5.23
N PHE A 28 -10.99 -14.68 4.54
CA PHE A 28 -11.51 -13.94 3.38
C PHE A 28 -11.87 -14.87 2.22
N LYS A 29 -11.12 -15.96 2.04
CA LYS A 29 -11.43 -16.98 1.03
C LYS A 29 -12.74 -17.70 1.33
N LEU A 30 -13.00 -18.05 2.59
CA LEU A 30 -14.27 -18.67 3.02
C LEU A 30 -15.47 -17.73 2.87
N LEU A 31 -15.24 -16.42 3.03
CA LEU A 31 -16.25 -15.38 2.79
C LEU A 31 -16.44 -15.04 1.31
N CYS A 32 -15.74 -15.72 0.40
CA CYS A 32 -15.74 -15.43 -1.03
C CYS A 32 -15.35 -13.97 -1.36
N LYS A 33 -14.54 -13.33 -0.51
CA LYS A 33 -14.04 -11.97 -0.73
C LYS A 33 -12.62 -12.02 -1.32
N PRO A 34 -12.45 -11.81 -2.63
CA PRO A 34 -11.12 -11.76 -3.23
C PRO A 34 -10.33 -10.55 -2.71
N VAL A 35 -9.01 -10.69 -2.60
CA VAL A 35 -8.12 -9.66 -2.04
C VAL A 35 -8.28 -8.32 -2.76
N ASP A 36 -8.34 -8.34 -4.10
CA ASP A 36 -8.51 -7.13 -4.90
C ASP A 36 -9.85 -6.42 -4.65
N GLY A 37 -10.87 -7.16 -4.20
CA GLY A 37 -12.19 -6.62 -3.84
C GLY A 37 -12.21 -5.90 -2.50
N ILE A 38 -11.27 -6.19 -1.60
CA ILE A 38 -11.22 -5.62 -0.25
C ILE A 38 -11.16 -4.08 -0.31
N GLY A 39 -10.49 -3.50 -1.31
CA GLY A 39 -10.35 -2.05 -1.44
C GLY A 39 -11.67 -1.28 -1.58
N GLU A 40 -12.78 -1.94 -1.94
CA GLU A 40 -14.11 -1.31 -2.08
C GLU A 40 -15.02 -1.49 -0.85
N GLU A 41 -14.56 -2.23 0.14
CA GLU A 41 -15.37 -2.61 1.31
C GLU A 41 -15.41 -1.50 2.37
N ASN A 42 -16.40 -1.58 3.25
CA ASN A 42 -16.41 -0.85 4.51
C ASN A 42 -15.70 -1.67 5.60
N ALA A 43 -14.79 -1.05 6.36
CA ALA A 43 -14.00 -1.76 7.36
C ALA A 43 -14.83 -2.39 8.49
N GLN A 44 -15.91 -1.71 8.91
CA GLN A 44 -16.82 -2.19 9.95
C GLN A 44 -17.57 -3.43 9.45
N GLU A 45 -18.20 -3.33 8.28
CA GLU A 45 -18.94 -4.43 7.66
C GLU A 45 -18.02 -5.62 7.35
N LEU A 46 -16.79 -5.36 6.91
CA LEU A 46 -15.81 -6.39 6.64
C LEU A 46 -15.39 -7.13 7.91
N SER A 47 -15.15 -6.39 9.00
CA SER A 47 -14.83 -6.98 10.31
C SER A 47 -15.99 -7.85 10.82
N GLU A 48 -17.23 -7.36 10.73
CA GLU A 48 -18.44 -8.09 11.11
C GLU A 48 -18.63 -9.37 10.28
N ALA A 49 -18.37 -9.30 8.97
CA ALA A 49 -18.43 -10.47 8.08
C ALA A 49 -17.41 -11.56 8.48
N THR A 50 -16.27 -11.18 9.07
CA THR A 50 -15.30 -12.15 9.63
C THR A 50 -15.72 -12.75 10.98
N GLY A 51 -16.88 -12.35 11.52
CA GLY A 51 -17.24 -12.65 12.91
C GLY A 51 -16.33 -11.94 13.90
N ASN A 52 -15.83 -10.76 13.55
CA ASN A 52 -14.86 -9.96 14.31
C ASN A 52 -13.50 -10.64 14.54
N GLN A 53 -13.15 -11.66 13.72
CA GLN A 53 -11.84 -12.32 13.78
C GLN A 53 -10.72 -11.44 13.21
N VAL A 54 -11.04 -10.57 12.26
CA VAL A 54 -10.17 -9.50 11.78
C VAL A 54 -10.73 -8.18 12.31
N THR A 55 -9.92 -7.41 13.04
CA THR A 55 -10.40 -6.18 13.68
C THR A 55 -10.70 -5.10 12.64
N VAL A 56 -11.52 -4.12 13.03
CA VAL A 56 -11.88 -2.98 12.16
C VAL A 56 -10.64 -2.18 11.75
N GLU A 57 -9.66 -2.03 12.64
CA GLU A 57 -8.40 -1.34 12.36
C GLU A 57 -7.59 -2.08 11.30
N ARG A 58 -7.51 -3.41 11.41
CA ARG A 58 -6.82 -4.24 10.43
C ARG A 58 -7.56 -4.25 9.10
N CYS A 59 -8.89 -4.34 9.09
CA CYS A 59 -9.69 -4.18 7.86
C CYS A 59 -9.43 -2.83 7.19
N ASN A 60 -9.39 -1.73 7.95
CA ASN A 60 -9.03 -0.40 7.44
C ASN A 60 -7.61 -0.36 6.86
N GLU A 61 -6.65 -1.04 7.48
CA GLU A 61 -5.31 -1.17 6.93
C GLU A 61 -5.32 -1.95 5.60
N LEU A 62 -5.96 -3.13 5.54
CA LEU A 62 -6.06 -3.93 4.33
C LEU A 62 -6.71 -3.17 3.16
N ILE A 63 -7.78 -2.43 3.43
CA ILE A 63 -8.43 -1.54 2.44
C ILE A 63 -7.41 -0.53 1.91
N ARG A 64 -6.64 0.13 2.78
CA ARG A 64 -5.61 1.09 2.37
C ARG A 64 -4.51 0.44 1.56
N ILE A 65 -4.03 -0.74 1.95
CA ILE A 65 -3.01 -1.49 1.19
C ILE A 65 -3.48 -1.74 -0.24
N VAL A 66 -4.69 -2.28 -0.40
CA VAL A 66 -5.27 -2.59 -1.72
C VAL A 66 -5.50 -1.33 -2.55
N ARG A 67 -5.98 -0.24 -1.95
CA ARG A 67 -6.16 1.03 -2.66
C ARG A 67 -4.83 1.62 -3.13
N ILE A 68 -3.81 1.59 -2.29
CA ILE A 68 -2.48 2.10 -2.62
C ILE A 68 -1.82 1.23 -3.71
N SER A 69 -1.96 -0.10 -3.65
CA SER A 69 -1.35 -1.00 -4.64
C SER A 69 -1.98 -0.90 -6.03
N ARG A 70 -3.15 -0.27 -6.14
CA ARG A 70 -3.76 0.05 -7.44
C ARG A 70 -3.14 1.28 -8.10
N LEU A 71 -2.32 2.06 -7.39
CA LEU A 71 -1.55 3.14 -8.00
C LEU A 71 -0.50 2.56 -8.93
N GLN A 72 -0.51 3.02 -10.18
CA GLN A 72 0.41 2.52 -11.20
C GLN A 72 1.87 2.70 -10.75
N GLY A 73 2.62 1.59 -10.75
CA GLY A 73 4.04 1.57 -10.39
C GLY A 73 4.33 1.24 -8.93
N LEU A 74 3.30 1.06 -8.10
CA LEU A 74 3.42 0.52 -6.75
C LEU A 74 3.01 -0.95 -6.71
N GLY A 75 3.77 -1.76 -5.98
CA GLY A 75 3.41 -3.12 -5.59
C GLY A 75 2.90 -3.17 -4.16
N SER A 76 2.34 -4.31 -3.76
CA SER A 76 1.74 -4.48 -2.43
C SER A 76 2.71 -4.29 -1.27
N TRP A 77 4.02 -4.49 -1.48
CA TRP A 77 5.00 -4.40 -0.38
C TRP A 77 5.19 -2.96 0.11
N ILE A 78 5.45 -2.00 -0.77
CA ILE A 78 5.54 -0.59 -0.36
C ILE A 78 4.17 -0.05 0.07
N SER A 79 3.10 -0.53 -0.58
CA SER A 79 1.72 -0.15 -0.26
C SER A 79 1.37 -0.47 1.20
N ARG A 80 1.81 -1.64 1.67
CA ARG A 80 1.75 -2.04 3.07
C ARG A 80 2.47 -1.07 3.99
N LEU A 81 3.70 -0.69 3.67
CA LEU A 81 4.48 0.23 4.52
C LEU A 81 3.84 1.61 4.62
N PHE A 82 3.25 2.13 3.54
CA PHE A 82 2.51 3.40 3.58
C PHE A 82 1.23 3.30 4.42
N ALA A 83 0.47 2.20 4.28
CA ALA A 83 -0.73 1.98 5.07
C ALA A 83 -0.43 1.86 6.57
N GLU A 84 0.62 1.10 6.94
CA GLU A 84 1.09 0.96 8.32
C GLU A 84 1.60 2.30 8.91
N ALA A 85 2.12 3.19 8.05
CA ALA A 85 2.51 4.56 8.40
C ALA A 85 1.31 5.52 8.49
N GLY A 86 0.10 5.08 8.16
CA GLY A 86 -1.14 5.86 8.32
C GLY A 86 -1.67 6.47 7.03
N PHE A 87 -0.97 6.34 5.90
CA PHE A 87 -1.34 7.02 4.65
C PHE A 87 -2.41 6.30 3.84
N SER A 88 -3.15 7.08 3.07
CA SER A 88 -4.10 6.65 2.04
C SER A 88 -3.54 6.85 0.63
N ASP A 89 -4.19 6.26 -0.38
CA ASP A 89 -3.87 6.49 -1.79
C ASP A 89 -4.05 7.96 -2.21
N THR A 90 -4.93 8.71 -1.52
CA THR A 90 -5.08 10.15 -1.73
C THR A 90 -3.88 10.91 -1.20
N ASP A 91 -3.41 10.59 0.01
CA ASP A 91 -2.21 11.21 0.59
C ASP A 91 -0.99 11.01 -0.30
N LEU A 92 -0.86 9.82 -0.89
CA LEU A 92 0.23 9.48 -1.80
C LEU A 92 0.25 10.33 -3.08
N ARG A 93 -0.89 10.87 -3.52
CA ARG A 93 -0.95 11.76 -4.69
C ARG A 93 -0.69 13.22 -4.32
N LEU A 94 -1.03 13.63 -3.11
CA LEU A 94 -1.06 15.03 -2.68
C LEU A 94 0.18 15.45 -1.88
N LEU A 95 0.68 14.59 -1.00
CA LEU A 95 1.82 14.90 -0.13
C LEU A 95 3.16 14.76 -0.85
N ASP A 96 4.18 15.41 -0.30
CA ASP A 96 5.54 15.30 -0.81
C ASP A 96 6.14 13.89 -0.58
N ALA A 97 6.84 13.38 -1.59
CA ALA A 97 7.51 12.07 -1.51
C ALA A 97 8.51 12.00 -0.34
N GLY A 98 9.21 13.09 -0.04
CA GLY A 98 10.14 13.17 1.10
C GLY A 98 9.42 12.99 2.43
N GLN A 99 8.28 13.66 2.62
CA GLN A 99 7.44 13.51 3.81
C GLN A 99 6.94 12.06 3.98
N LEU A 100 6.42 11.46 2.92
CA LEU A 100 5.90 10.09 2.93
C LEU A 100 7.00 9.07 3.29
N THR A 101 8.14 9.14 2.59
CA THR A 101 9.27 8.22 2.82
C THR A 101 9.90 8.41 4.19
N SER A 102 10.01 9.64 4.69
CA SER A 102 10.50 9.91 6.04
C SER A 102 9.58 9.34 7.13
N ALA A 103 8.26 9.43 6.96
CA ALA A 103 7.31 8.86 7.89
C ALA A 103 7.35 7.33 7.91
N VAL A 104 7.50 6.69 6.74
CA VAL A 104 7.73 5.23 6.65
C VAL A 104 9.00 4.83 7.38
N ASN A 105 10.11 5.54 7.16
CA ASN A 105 11.37 5.27 7.86
C ASN A 105 11.24 5.45 9.38
N GLY A 106 10.53 6.48 9.82
CA GLY A 106 10.24 6.73 11.23
C GLY A 106 9.42 5.59 11.86
N LYS A 107 8.40 5.10 11.15
CA LYS A 107 7.57 3.98 11.60
C LYS A 107 8.36 2.67 11.67
N ALA A 108 9.23 2.41 10.70
CA ALA A 108 10.05 1.21 10.62
C ALA A 108 11.21 1.21 11.63
N GLY A 109 11.69 2.39 12.03
CA GLY A 109 12.85 2.56 12.91
C GLY A 109 14.20 2.47 12.19
N TYR A 110 14.22 2.41 10.85
CA TYR A 110 15.43 2.41 10.03
C TYR A 110 15.16 2.94 8.62
N ASN A 111 16.23 3.28 7.88
CA ASN A 111 16.16 3.93 6.57
C ASN A 111 15.83 2.93 5.45
N ILE A 112 14.58 2.50 5.36
CA ILE A 112 14.06 1.64 4.27
C ILE A 112 14.03 2.43 2.95
N CYS A 113 13.41 3.61 2.99
CA CYS A 113 13.23 4.49 1.85
C CYS A 113 14.37 5.51 1.82
N ASN A 114 15.45 5.17 1.12
CA ASN A 114 16.56 6.09 0.90
C ASN A 114 16.24 7.17 -0.15
N GLU A 115 17.17 8.09 -0.39
CA GLU A 115 17.00 9.18 -1.37
C GLU A 115 16.63 8.70 -2.77
N ALA A 116 17.19 7.57 -3.22
CA ALA A 116 16.84 7.00 -4.51
C ALA A 116 15.37 6.55 -4.56
N THR A 117 14.88 6.00 -3.45
CA THR A 117 13.47 5.60 -3.29
C THR A 117 12.56 6.83 -3.29
N THR A 118 12.94 7.89 -2.57
CA THR A 118 12.21 9.17 -2.56
C THR A 118 12.14 9.78 -3.96
N ARG A 119 13.24 9.80 -4.71
CA ARG A 119 13.24 10.30 -6.10
C ARG A 119 12.37 9.46 -7.02
N ALA A 120 12.40 8.14 -6.87
CA ALA A 120 11.56 7.23 -7.66
C ALA A 120 10.07 7.43 -7.36
N LEU A 121 9.70 7.58 -6.08
CA LEU A 121 8.33 7.90 -5.68
C LEU A 121 7.86 9.25 -6.23
N HIS A 122 8.70 10.29 -6.12
CA HIS A 122 8.40 11.60 -6.69
C HIS A 122 8.16 11.53 -8.21
N ALA A 123 8.96 10.74 -8.93
CA ALA A 123 8.76 10.53 -10.36
C ALA A 123 7.41 9.84 -10.66
N LEU A 124 6.98 8.88 -9.85
CA LEU A 124 5.65 8.26 -9.97
C LEU A 124 4.53 9.28 -9.70
N GLN A 125 4.67 10.11 -8.66
CA GLN A 125 3.70 11.16 -8.36
C GLN A 125 3.53 12.15 -9.53
N LEU A 126 4.63 12.54 -10.18
CA LEU A 126 4.58 13.38 -11.38
C LEU A 126 3.84 12.69 -12.54
N GLN A 127 4.05 11.38 -12.73
CA GLN A 127 3.33 10.61 -13.75
C GLN A 127 1.83 10.57 -13.46
N TRP A 128 1.42 10.37 -12.21
CA TRP A 128 -0.01 10.37 -11.85
C TRP A 128 -0.67 11.72 -12.10
N LYS A 129 0.01 12.83 -11.76
CA LYS A 129 -0.49 14.19 -12.02
C LYS A 129 -0.55 14.53 -13.51
N GLY A 130 0.39 14.02 -14.31
CA GLY A 130 0.40 14.20 -15.76
C GLY A 130 -0.57 13.27 -16.52
N ALA A 131 -0.98 12.17 -15.90
CA ALA A 131 -1.97 11.23 -16.47
C ALA A 131 -3.42 11.73 -16.33
N GLU A 132 -3.66 12.78 -15.54
CA GLU A 132 -4.95 13.47 -15.43
C GLU A 132 -5.20 14.51 -16.56
N SER A 133 -4.40 14.47 -17.65
CA SER A 133 -4.51 15.38 -18.81
C SER A 133 -5.17 14.74 -20.03
#